data_AF-A0AAW9IJ99-F1
#
_entry.id   AF-A0AAW9IJ99-F1
#
_cell.length_a   1.000
_cell.length_b   1.000
_cell.length_c   1.000
_cell.angle_alpha   90.00
_cell.angle_beta   90.00
_cell.angle_gamma   90.00
#
_symmetry.space_group_name_H-M   'P 1'
#
loop_
_entity.id
_entity.type
_entity.pdbx_description
1 polymer ?
#
loop_
_entity_poly.entity_id
_entity_poly.type
_entity_poly.pdbx_seq_one_letter_code
_entity_poly.pdbx_strand_id
1 'polypeptide(L)'
;MMGLIGTLLGALIGALGSYFGAMRSLDKQIKYQNYLREKDKKDDRKVVVKVINKILKEEIINNKIAIEQTKLYENLSYKYKTKKYIYNLKGKIKFDDYERIKFDLLKYTDVELVEEVIDLYSLFYILIRHSDIDEFEEKEYNQMLHLEYKLKKVLSSALFKDLFNLS
;
A
#
# COMPACT_ATOMS: atom_id res chain seq x y z
N MET A 1 -66.26 35.46 8.94
CA MET A 1 -65.81 34.05 9.13
C MET A 1 -64.90 33.50 8.01
N MET A 2 -64.97 34.01 6.76
CA MET A 2 -64.13 33.56 5.63
C MET A 2 -62.61 33.82 5.81
N GLY A 3 -62.21 34.87 6.55
CA GLY A 3 -60.79 35.21 6.75
C GLY A 3 -60.01 34.27 7.67
N LEU A 4 -60.68 33.67 8.67
CA LEU A 4 -60.09 32.75 9.66
C LEU A 4 -59.77 31.37 9.07
N ILE A 5 -60.63 30.88 8.17
CA ILE A 5 -60.44 29.60 7.49
C ILE A 5 -59.26 29.68 6.51
N GLY A 6 -59.13 30.79 5.78
CA GLY A 6 -57.98 31.03 4.89
C GLY A 6 -56.65 31.19 5.63
N THR A 7 -56.64 31.81 6.82
CA THR A 7 -55.42 31.92 7.64
C THR A 7 -55.01 30.57 8.24
N LEU A 8 -55.97 29.77 8.72
CA LEU A 8 -55.71 28.42 9.22
C LEU A 8 -55.18 27.48 8.13
N LEU A 9 -55.77 27.50 6.93
CA LEU A 9 -55.31 26.71 5.79
C LEU A 9 -53.93 27.17 5.29
N GLY A 10 -53.70 28.49 5.20
CA GLY A 10 -52.39 29.04 4.84
C GLY A 10 -51.29 28.71 5.86
N ALA A 11 -51.62 28.75 7.16
CA ALA A 11 -50.70 28.35 8.23
C ALA A 11 -50.38 26.85 8.16
N LEU A 12 -51.37 26.00 7.87
CA LEU A 12 -51.17 24.55 7.75
C LEU A 12 -50.28 24.20 6.54
N ILE A 13 -50.55 24.80 5.38
CA ILE A 13 -49.76 24.60 4.16
C ILE A 13 -48.35 25.16 4.31
N GLY A 14 -48.21 26.32 4.95
CA GLY A 14 -46.92 26.92 5.30
C GLY A 14 -46.11 26.03 6.23
N ALA A 15 -46.72 25.50 7.29
CA ALA A 15 -46.07 24.60 8.23
C ALA A 15 -45.61 23.29 7.57
N LEU A 16 -46.47 22.68 6.73
CA LEU A 16 -46.11 21.47 5.98
C LEU A 16 -44.99 21.75 4.97
N GLY A 17 -45.07 22.85 4.21
CA GLY A 17 -44.04 23.27 3.26
C GLY A 17 -42.70 23.54 3.91
N SER A 18 -42.69 24.23 5.06
CA SER A 18 -41.50 24.47 5.87
C SER A 18 -40.92 23.17 6.44
N TYR A 19 -41.75 22.24 6.89
CA TYR A 19 -41.31 20.93 7.40
C TYR A 19 -40.63 20.08 6.31
N PHE A 20 -41.24 19.96 5.13
CA PHE A 20 -40.64 19.23 4.00
C PHE A 20 -39.40 19.94 3.45
N GLY A 21 -39.39 21.28 3.42
CA GLY A 21 -38.22 22.07 3.03
C GLY A 21 -37.04 21.91 4.00
N ALA A 22 -37.31 21.90 5.31
CA ALA A 22 -36.31 21.67 6.34
C ALA A 22 -35.74 20.24 6.26
N MET A 23 -36.60 19.23 6.11
CA MET A 23 -36.17 17.83 6.00
C MET A 23 -35.28 17.59 4.77
N ARG A 24 -35.65 18.15 3.60
CA ARG A 24 -34.84 18.05 2.38
C ARG A 24 -33.50 18.78 2.48
N SER A 25 -33.45 19.85 3.26
CA SER A 25 -32.23 20.62 3.52
C SER A 25 -31.29 19.87 4.47
N LEU A 26 -31.83 19.25 5.52
CA LEU A 26 -31.10 18.37 6.42
C LEU A 26 -30.53 17.15 5.68
N ASP A 27 -31.33 16.48 4.84
CA ASP A 27 -30.86 15.35 4.03
C ASP A 27 -29.70 15.73 3.10
N LYS A 28 -29.76 16.92 2.47
CA LYS A 28 -28.66 17.42 1.63
C LYS A 28 -27.42 17.72 2.46
N GLN A 29 -27.58 18.30 3.64
CA GLN A 29 -26.46 18.58 4.55
C GLN A 29 -25.81 17.30 5.07
N ILE A 30 -26.59 16.28 5.46
CA ILE A 30 -26.09 14.98 5.90
C ILE A 30 -25.34 14.29 4.76
N LYS A 31 -25.89 14.27 3.54
CA LYS A 31 -25.21 13.71 2.37
C LYS A 31 -23.90 14.44 2.06
N TYR A 32 -23.91 15.76 2.15
CA TYR A 32 -22.71 16.58 1.92
C TYR A 32 -21.66 16.36 3.01
N GLN A 33 -22.04 16.31 4.28
CA GLN A 33 -21.12 16.00 5.38
C GLN A 33 -20.55 14.59 5.29
N ASN A 34 -21.35 13.60 4.91
CA ASN A 34 -20.86 12.24 4.67
C ASN A 34 -19.89 12.21 3.48
N TYR A 35 -20.19 12.93 2.40
CA TYR A 35 -19.29 13.08 1.26
C TYR A 35 -17.97 13.75 1.66
N LEU A 36 -18.00 14.82 2.43
CA LEU A 36 -16.80 15.49 2.96
C LEU A 36 -16.00 14.55 3.86
N ARG A 37 -16.66 13.85 4.79
CA ARG A 37 -16.01 12.89 5.69
C ARG A 37 -15.39 11.72 4.94
N GLU A 38 -16.03 11.23 3.88
CA GLU A 38 -15.46 10.23 2.99
C GLU A 38 -14.28 10.77 2.19
N LYS A 39 -14.36 12.02 1.75
CA LYS A 39 -13.26 12.69 1.04
C LYS A 39 -12.06 12.90 1.95
N ASP A 40 -12.26 13.40 3.17
CA ASP A 40 -11.20 13.57 4.16
C ASP A 40 -10.55 12.22 4.50
N LYS A 41 -11.35 11.17 4.71
CA LYS A 41 -10.81 9.80 4.90
C LYS A 41 -10.01 9.30 3.71
N LYS A 42 -10.41 9.65 2.47
CA LYS A 42 -9.68 9.28 1.25
C LYS A 42 -8.37 10.06 1.14
N ASP A 43 -8.38 11.35 1.50
CA ASP A 43 -7.19 12.20 1.44
C ASP A 43 -6.18 11.81 2.54
N ASP A 44 -6.65 11.51 3.76
CA ASP A 44 -5.84 10.94 4.84
C ASP A 44 -5.23 9.60 4.43
N ARG A 45 -6.03 8.71 3.82
CA ARG A 45 -5.54 7.42 3.29
C ARG A 45 -4.45 7.62 2.24
N LYS A 46 -4.59 8.57 1.32
CA LYS A 46 -3.56 8.87 0.32
C LYS A 46 -2.26 9.36 0.95
N VAL A 47 -2.34 10.21 1.97
CA VAL A 47 -1.13 10.69 2.68
C VAL A 47 -0.43 9.53 3.38
N VAL A 48 -1.18 8.68 4.10
CA VAL A 48 -0.62 7.51 4.79
C VAL A 48 0.04 6.55 3.80
N VAL A 49 -0.63 6.24 2.69
CA VAL A 49 -0.07 5.39 1.63
C VAL A 49 1.23 5.98 1.08
N LYS A 50 1.28 7.29 0.79
CA LYS A 50 2.52 7.95 0.33
C LYS A 50 3.68 7.82 1.33
N VAL A 51 3.40 7.94 2.63
CA VAL A 51 4.43 7.77 3.68
C VAL A 51 4.92 6.34 3.74
N ILE A 52 4.00 5.36 3.77
CA ILE A 52 4.31 3.92 3.73
C ILE A 52 5.21 3.63 2.53
N ASN A 53 4.85 4.14 1.35
CA ASN A 53 5.57 3.89 0.11
C ASN A 53 6.97 4.49 0.15
N LYS A 54 7.14 5.71 0.67
CA LYS A 54 8.46 6.33 0.78
C LYS A 54 9.39 5.51 1.69
N ILE A 55 8.89 5.13 2.85
CA ILE A 55 9.64 4.35 3.84
C ILE A 55 10.05 2.98 3.26
N LEU A 56 9.10 2.23 2.71
CA LEU A 56 9.39 0.92 2.10
C LEU A 56 10.36 1.03 0.92
N LYS A 57 10.25 2.08 0.10
CA LYS A 57 11.11 2.26 -1.07
C LYS A 57 12.57 2.39 -0.66
N GLU A 58 12.85 3.19 0.36
CA GLU A 58 14.21 3.41 0.85
C GLU A 58 14.81 2.09 1.39
N GLU A 59 14.05 1.32 2.17
CA GLU A 59 14.48 0.01 2.65
C GLU A 59 14.74 -0.99 1.51
N ILE A 60 13.80 -1.10 0.56
CA ILE A 60 13.92 -1.99 -0.61
C ILE A 60 15.12 -1.60 -1.48
N ILE A 61 15.36 -0.31 -1.71
CA ILE A 61 16.53 0.17 -2.46
C ILE A 61 17.83 -0.21 -1.74
N ASN A 62 17.90 -0.01 -0.43
CA ASN A 62 19.07 -0.39 0.37
C ASN A 62 19.35 -1.90 0.27
N ASN A 63 18.30 -2.72 0.38
CA ASN A 63 18.40 -4.17 0.24
C ASN A 63 18.84 -4.57 -1.18
N LYS A 64 18.28 -3.94 -2.22
CA LYS A 64 18.71 -4.14 -3.61
C LYS A 64 20.20 -3.86 -3.78
N ILE A 65 20.70 -2.75 -3.26
CA ILE A 65 22.12 -2.38 -3.33
C ILE A 65 22.98 -3.44 -2.64
N ALA A 66 22.58 -3.89 -1.45
CA ALA A 66 23.30 -4.94 -0.72
C ALA A 66 23.36 -6.26 -1.52
N ILE A 67 22.27 -6.64 -2.19
CA ILE A 67 22.21 -7.84 -3.03
C ILE A 67 23.11 -7.69 -4.27
N GLU A 68 23.04 -6.54 -4.96
CA GLU A 68 23.84 -6.27 -6.16
C GLU A 68 25.34 -6.34 -5.88
N GLN A 69 25.79 -5.93 -4.70
CA GLN A 69 27.18 -6.03 -4.26
C GLN A 69 27.70 -7.47 -4.13
N THR A 70 26.82 -8.47 -4.05
CA THR A 70 27.23 -9.86 -3.91
C THR A 70 27.46 -10.56 -5.25
N LYS A 71 26.86 -10.07 -6.35
CA LYS A 71 26.71 -10.81 -7.63
C LYS A 71 25.80 -12.04 -7.54
N LEU A 72 24.83 -12.03 -6.63
CA LEU A 72 23.86 -13.10 -6.45
C LEU A 72 23.16 -13.52 -7.76
N TYR A 73 22.71 -12.55 -8.56
CA TYR A 73 21.96 -12.82 -9.80
C TYR A 73 22.77 -13.61 -10.82
N GLU A 74 24.06 -13.31 -10.95
CA GLU A 74 24.96 -14.06 -11.83
C GLU A 74 25.05 -15.52 -11.37
N ASN A 75 25.20 -15.75 -10.05
CA ASN A 75 25.38 -17.09 -9.48
C ASN A 75 24.09 -17.92 -9.43
N LEU A 76 22.92 -17.28 -9.29
CA LEU A 76 21.61 -17.91 -9.44
C LEU A 76 21.32 -18.41 -10.87
N SER A 77 22.09 -18.01 -11.87
CA SER A 77 21.95 -18.57 -13.23
C SER A 77 22.72 -19.89 -13.41
N TYR A 78 23.58 -20.26 -12.46
CA TYR A 78 24.56 -21.32 -12.61
C TYR A 78 24.38 -22.50 -11.64
N LYS A 79 23.17 -22.75 -11.09
CA LYS A 79 22.81 -23.76 -10.04
C LYS A 79 23.65 -25.05 -9.95
N TYR A 80 24.19 -25.51 -11.08
CA TYR A 80 24.86 -26.80 -11.22
C TYR A 80 26.34 -26.71 -11.61
N LYS A 81 26.96 -25.54 -11.51
CA LYS A 81 28.42 -25.44 -11.62
C LYS A 81 29.01 -25.65 -10.23
N THR A 82 29.94 -26.59 -10.14
CA THR A 82 30.63 -27.19 -8.98
C THR A 82 31.28 -26.25 -7.96
N LYS A 83 30.97 -24.96 -7.97
CA LYS A 83 31.63 -23.94 -7.17
C LYS A 83 30.65 -23.33 -6.17
N LYS A 84 30.83 -23.76 -4.92
CA LYS A 84 30.21 -23.17 -3.72
C LYS A 84 30.20 -21.65 -3.79
N TYR A 85 29.04 -21.02 -3.64
CA TYR A 85 28.90 -19.56 -3.67
C TYR A 85 28.42 -19.04 -2.32
N ILE A 86 29.40 -18.68 -1.48
CA ILE A 86 29.14 -18.09 -0.17
C ILE A 86 28.91 -16.59 -0.33
N TYR A 87 27.82 -16.09 0.23
CA TYR A 87 27.53 -14.67 0.32
C TYR A 87 27.22 -14.29 1.78
N ASN A 88 27.50 -13.05 2.14
CA ASN A 88 27.16 -12.53 3.47
C ASN A 88 26.23 -11.32 3.32
N LEU A 89 24.93 -11.60 3.48
CA LEU A 89 23.85 -10.61 3.51
C LEU A 89 23.22 -10.46 4.91
N LYS A 90 23.59 -11.32 5.87
CA LYS A 90 23.12 -11.23 7.24
C LYS A 90 23.58 -9.91 7.86
N GLY A 91 22.63 -9.13 8.38
CA GLY A 91 22.88 -7.79 8.92
C GLY A 91 23.06 -6.69 7.87
N LYS A 92 23.01 -7.01 6.56
CA LYS A 92 22.98 -6.01 5.48
C LYS A 92 21.58 -5.78 4.94
N ILE A 93 20.77 -6.84 4.89
CA ILE A 93 19.35 -6.76 4.55
C ILE A 93 18.59 -6.24 5.78
N LYS A 94 17.77 -5.22 5.55
CA LYS A 94 16.94 -4.54 6.56
C LYS A 94 15.47 -4.94 6.43
N PHE A 95 14.79 -4.98 7.57
CA PHE A 95 13.37 -5.32 7.68
C PHE A 95 12.62 -4.40 8.66
N ASP A 96 13.33 -3.51 9.36
CA ASP A 96 12.78 -2.77 10.50
C ASP A 96 11.60 -1.88 10.10
N ASP A 97 11.71 -1.27 8.92
CA ASP A 97 10.68 -0.37 8.43
C ASP A 97 9.46 -1.15 7.96
N TYR A 98 9.65 -2.24 7.22
CA TYR A 98 8.57 -3.15 6.83
C TYR A 98 7.85 -3.76 8.03
N GLU A 99 8.58 -4.32 8.99
CA GLU A 99 7.98 -4.94 10.17
C GLU A 99 7.15 -3.95 10.99
N ARG A 100 7.60 -2.69 11.05
CA ARG A 100 6.86 -1.61 11.73
C ARG A 100 5.57 -1.23 11.02
N ILE A 101 5.53 -1.23 9.68
CA ILE A 101 4.41 -0.68 8.90
C ILE A 101 3.59 -1.73 8.13
N LYS A 102 3.90 -3.03 8.23
CA LYS A 102 3.20 -4.09 7.50
C LYS A 102 1.69 -4.13 7.75
N PHE A 103 1.24 -3.80 8.95
CA PHE A 103 -0.19 -3.75 9.27
C PHE A 103 -0.87 -2.52 8.68
N ASP A 104 -0.17 -1.38 8.65
CA ASP A 104 -0.66 -0.18 7.97
C ASP A 104 -0.71 -0.38 6.45
N LEU A 105 0.27 -1.08 5.89
CA LEU A 105 0.29 -1.51 4.49
C LEU A 105 -0.97 -2.34 4.17
N LEU A 106 -1.28 -3.36 4.96
CA LEU A 106 -2.50 -4.18 4.81
C LEU A 106 -3.79 -3.38 4.94
N LYS A 107 -3.80 -2.36 5.81
CA LYS A 107 -5.00 -1.56 6.12
C LYS A 107 -5.30 -0.49 5.06
N TYR A 108 -4.26 0.11 4.49
CA TYR A 108 -4.40 1.31 3.68
C TYR A 108 -4.08 1.12 2.20
N THR A 109 -3.44 0.01 1.80
CA THR A 109 -3.03 -0.26 0.42
C THR A 109 -3.89 -1.35 -0.24
N ASP A 110 -3.92 -1.37 -1.58
CA ASP A 110 -4.63 -2.38 -2.35
C ASP A 110 -3.97 -3.76 -2.20
N VAL A 111 -4.79 -4.80 -2.01
CA VAL A 111 -4.35 -6.16 -1.65
C VAL A 111 -3.30 -6.70 -2.60
N GLU A 112 -3.45 -6.50 -3.92
CA GLU A 112 -2.49 -6.96 -4.93
C GLU A 112 -1.10 -6.36 -4.73
N LEU A 113 -1.01 -5.07 -4.39
CA LEU A 113 0.27 -4.40 -4.13
C LEU A 113 0.88 -4.87 -2.81
N VAL A 114 0.05 -5.15 -1.80
CA VAL A 114 0.52 -5.68 -0.52
C VAL A 114 1.11 -7.08 -0.70
N GLU A 115 0.45 -7.93 -1.48
CA GLU A 115 0.94 -9.27 -1.80
C GLU A 115 2.31 -9.21 -2.49
N GLU A 116 2.49 -8.31 -3.47
CA GLU A 116 3.78 -8.12 -4.14
C GLU A 116 4.92 -7.73 -3.18
N VAL A 117 4.62 -6.86 -2.22
CA VAL A 117 5.60 -6.45 -1.19
C VAL A 117 5.90 -7.62 -0.26
N ILE A 118 4.89 -8.30 0.28
CA ILE A 118 5.07 -9.46 1.17
C ILE A 118 5.91 -10.55 0.50
N ASP A 119 5.62 -10.84 -0.77
CA ASP A 119 6.37 -11.80 -1.58
C ASP A 119 7.84 -11.41 -1.70
N LEU A 120 8.11 -10.13 -1.98
CA LEU A 120 9.48 -9.62 -2.07
C LEU A 120 10.23 -9.78 -0.74
N TYR A 121 9.61 -9.41 0.38
CA TYR A 121 10.22 -9.57 1.70
C TYR A 121 10.42 -11.04 2.08
N SER A 122 9.55 -11.94 1.63
CA SER A 122 9.75 -13.38 1.79
C SER A 122 11.03 -13.87 1.11
N LEU A 123 11.39 -13.32 -0.06
CA LEU A 123 12.67 -13.62 -0.72
C LEU A 123 13.87 -13.05 0.05
N PHE A 124 13.73 -11.86 0.63
CA PHE A 124 14.76 -11.30 1.52
C PHE A 124 14.98 -12.19 2.75
N TYR A 125 13.92 -12.78 3.30
CA TYR A 125 14.02 -13.74 4.41
C TYR A 125 14.80 -15.01 4.03
N ILE A 126 14.62 -15.54 2.82
CA ILE A 126 15.42 -16.66 2.29
C ILE A 126 16.91 -16.27 2.27
N LEU A 127 17.22 -15.08 1.75
CA LEU A 127 18.60 -14.58 1.64
C LEU A 127 19.33 -14.41 2.97
N ILE A 128 18.63 -14.16 4.08
CA ILE A 128 19.31 -14.03 5.38
C ILE A 128 19.38 -15.34 6.15
N ARG A 129 18.58 -16.34 5.76
CA ARG A 129 18.54 -17.66 6.41
C ARG A 129 19.74 -18.51 5.99
N HIS A 130 20.13 -18.42 4.74
CA HIS A 130 21.24 -19.16 4.16
C HIS A 130 22.43 -18.25 3.92
N SER A 131 23.64 -18.78 4.01
CA SER A 131 24.86 -18.05 3.65
C SER A 131 25.44 -18.53 2.32
N ASP A 132 24.78 -19.51 1.70
CA ASP A 132 25.17 -20.13 0.44
C ASP A 132 23.93 -20.38 -0.42
N ILE A 133 24.07 -20.27 -1.74
CA ILE A 133 22.98 -20.62 -2.66
C ILE A 133 22.78 -22.15 -2.68
N ASP A 134 23.85 -22.93 -2.45
CA ASP A 134 23.79 -24.39 -2.42
C ASP A 134 22.98 -24.92 -1.22
N GLU A 135 22.71 -24.06 -0.23
CA GLU A 135 21.87 -24.37 0.94
C GLU A 135 20.37 -24.16 0.68
N PHE A 136 19.98 -23.57 -0.45
CA PHE A 136 18.57 -23.35 -0.78
C PHE A 136 17.86 -24.67 -1.10
N GLU A 137 16.66 -24.84 -0.55
CA GLU A 137 15.76 -25.87 -1.03
C GLU A 137 15.37 -25.61 -2.49
N GLU A 138 14.99 -26.65 -3.24
CA GLU A 138 14.62 -26.50 -4.65
C GLU A 138 13.52 -25.45 -4.87
N LYS A 139 12.53 -25.41 -3.97
CA LYS A 139 11.45 -24.42 -3.97
C LYS A 139 11.98 -23.01 -3.76
N GLU A 140 12.82 -22.80 -2.75
CA GLU A 140 13.41 -21.49 -2.43
C GLU A 140 14.27 -21.00 -3.59
N TYR A 141 15.07 -21.89 -4.18
CA TYR A 141 15.85 -21.59 -5.37
C TYR A 141 14.98 -21.10 -6.52
N ASN A 142 13.89 -21.82 -6.83
CA ASN A 142 12.99 -21.46 -7.91
C ASN A 142 12.32 -20.10 -7.65
N GLN A 143 11.99 -19.79 -6.40
CA GLN A 143 11.50 -18.47 -6.00
C GLN A 143 12.58 -17.38 -6.20
N MET A 144 13.83 -17.68 -5.85
CA MET A 144 14.96 -16.77 -5.95
C MET A 144 15.34 -16.41 -7.39
N LEU A 145 15.08 -17.28 -8.38
CA LEU A 145 15.21 -16.94 -9.80
C LEU A 145 14.37 -15.73 -10.23
N HIS A 146 13.27 -15.48 -9.51
CA HIS A 146 12.36 -14.36 -9.81
C HIS A 146 12.65 -13.11 -8.98
N LEU A 147 13.68 -13.11 -8.12
CA LEU A 147 13.98 -11.99 -7.24
C LEU A 147 14.22 -10.69 -8.00
N GLU A 148 15.09 -10.70 -9.02
CA GLU A 148 15.43 -9.49 -9.76
C GLU A 148 14.19 -8.88 -10.43
N TYR A 149 13.35 -9.74 -11.02
CA TYR A 149 12.11 -9.34 -11.64
C TYR A 149 11.12 -8.77 -10.61
N LYS A 150 10.91 -9.44 -9.48
CA LYS A 150 10.02 -8.95 -8.40
C LYS A 150 10.51 -7.61 -7.85
N LEU A 151 11.81 -7.44 -7.62
CA LEU A 151 12.41 -6.17 -7.21
C LEU A 151 12.09 -5.03 -8.19
N LYS A 152 12.35 -5.25 -9.49
CA LYS A 152 12.06 -4.25 -10.53
C LYS A 152 10.57 -3.95 -10.61
N LYS A 153 9.73 -5.00 -10.57
CA LYS A 153 8.26 -4.87 -10.61
C LYS A 153 7.77 -4.02 -9.45
N VAL A 154 8.12 -4.37 -8.21
CA VAL A 154 7.73 -3.64 -7.00
C VAL A 154 8.20 -2.19 -7.11
N LEU A 155 9.48 -1.92 -7.40
CA LEU A 155 10.01 -0.55 -7.50
C LEU A 155 9.40 0.29 -8.65
N SER A 156 8.91 -0.36 -9.70
CA SER A 156 8.23 0.27 -10.84
C SER A 156 6.71 0.34 -10.70
N SER A 157 6.15 -0.25 -9.64
CA SER A 157 4.70 -0.31 -9.42
C SER A 157 4.12 1.09 -9.16
N ALA A 158 2.81 1.22 -9.36
CA ALA A 158 2.07 2.44 -9.05
C ALA A 158 2.31 2.91 -7.61
N LEU A 159 2.58 1.97 -6.68
CA LEU A 159 2.94 2.24 -5.30
C LEU A 159 4.09 3.27 -5.17
N PHE A 160 5.08 3.23 -6.06
CA PHE A 160 6.29 4.09 -5.96
C PHE A 160 6.44 5.12 -7.09
N LYS A 161 5.48 5.18 -8.03
CA LYS A 161 5.50 6.11 -9.18
C LYS A 161 5.18 7.56 -8.79
N ASP A 162 4.35 7.77 -7.77
CA ASP A 162 3.85 9.12 -7.39
C ASP A 162 4.87 10.03 -6.68
N LEU A 163 6.12 9.61 -6.53
CA LEU A 163 7.19 10.42 -5.94
C LEU A 163 7.95 11.28 -6.98
N PHE A 164 7.72 11.08 -8.28
CA PHE A 164 8.48 11.73 -9.36
C PHE A 164 7.69 12.78 -10.16
N ASN A 165 6.41 13.01 -9.87
CA ASN A 165 5.61 14.06 -10.52
C ASN A 165 5.52 15.36 -9.68
N LEU A 166 6.55 15.64 -8.87
CA LEU A 166 6.67 16.87 -8.07
C LEU A 166 7.94 17.66 -8.43
N SER A 167 8.29 17.70 -9.71
CA SER A 167 9.22 18.68 -10.28
C SER A 167 8.52 19.49 -11.37
#